data_AF-A0A924YUC1-F1
#
_entry.id   AF-A0A924YUC1-F1
#
_cell.length_a   1.000
_cell.length_b   1.000
_cell.length_c   1.000
_cell.angle_alpha   90.00
_cell.angle_beta   90.00
_cell.angle_gamma   90.00
#
_symmetry.space_group_name_H-M   'P 1'
#
loop_
_entity.id
_entity.type
_entity.pdbx_description
1 polymer ?
#
loop_
_entity_poly.entity_id
_entity_poly.type
_entity_poly.pdbx_seq_one_letter_code
_entity_poly.pdbx_strand_id
1 'polypeptide(L)'
;DLNQDQSLSLSEWPFHTTHAGAKFVLLDANSDGQLTEAEFTAEGSLPANRLSRDFKVFDADSDGRMTLAEFLTIPFWVPESQRTPIADPIVLLSEKALKELTDRWDEWDADGDGALNIQEFDAAKVGQQVRGLGATKFNDWDLDRDQKVSRDDAKQLLDIAFGVRTPEGHLLREPTGRVVDWRLFRGFTLDREGFVTVDAYSRVLGPFDAAAKQRWIETTDRNRDGKFDFAEFAKSDHRTDPVSTFLQLDADLNGRLTPKELEALTADQQPIAACMFPGFDDDRDGGLSLREYQLTPLVNFLAPWQLAQDADDDGLLQPAEFRFHPGVALAALSADYFRRLDVNQDQSLSLTEFPFSTSHLPPNEIRVRFADGRVLAITIPDYPNIFSPEISPDGKWVAVDGWKRGESNVAAHLLIASLESDEVRDLGIGCIPHWSADSRRIAYSKYGQGVFVRDFELDSEEESIDPQGWAIEFSPDGRKTAYLVNGYNFVIRDVATNEKRSIFAEGKSPYRSIEHNFAWSPDSQRICFKGHRAVGGIEVGFVNTTGGVP
;
A
#
# COMPACT_ATOMS: atom_id res chain seq x y z
N ASP A 1 43.91 -25.15 -30.86
CA ASP A 1 44.01 -25.81 -29.57
C ASP A 1 45.35 -25.44 -28.96
N LEU A 2 45.44 -24.17 -28.54
CA LEU A 2 46.55 -23.57 -27.82
C LEU A 2 46.60 -24.08 -26.37
N ASN A 3 45.45 -24.46 -25.80
CA ASN A 3 45.34 -24.96 -24.42
C ASN A 3 45.30 -26.51 -24.31
N GLN A 4 45.32 -27.23 -25.43
CA GLN A 4 45.32 -28.70 -25.53
C GLN A 4 44.07 -29.38 -24.96
N ASP A 5 42.92 -28.70 -25.02
CA ASP A 5 41.64 -29.22 -24.52
C ASP A 5 40.83 -30.02 -25.57
N GLN A 6 41.41 -30.26 -26.75
CA GLN A 6 40.80 -30.93 -27.90
C GLN A 6 39.61 -30.16 -28.51
N SER A 7 39.49 -28.86 -28.22
CA SER A 7 38.51 -27.96 -28.80
C SER A 7 39.18 -26.72 -29.41
N LEU A 8 38.40 -25.92 -30.15
CA LEU A 8 38.82 -24.61 -30.65
C LEU A 8 37.86 -23.57 -30.10
N SER A 9 38.36 -22.74 -29.18
CA SER A 9 37.65 -21.56 -28.71
C SER A 9 37.74 -20.42 -29.74
N LEU A 10 36.88 -19.41 -29.59
CA LEU A 10 36.86 -18.24 -30.48
C LEU A 10 38.14 -17.40 -30.40
N SER A 11 38.81 -17.40 -29.25
CA SER A 11 40.11 -16.75 -29.06
C SER A 11 41.24 -17.52 -29.75
N GLU A 12 41.09 -18.83 -29.94
CA GLU A 12 42.07 -19.67 -30.63
C GLU A 12 41.86 -19.73 -32.15
N TRP A 13 40.61 -19.70 -32.62
CA TRP A 13 40.27 -19.70 -34.03
C TRP A 13 38.95 -18.96 -34.28
N PRO A 14 38.92 -17.89 -35.11
CA PRO A 14 37.68 -17.20 -35.43
C PRO A 14 36.75 -18.10 -36.25
N PHE A 15 35.51 -18.31 -35.79
CA PHE A 15 34.46 -19.00 -36.53
C PHE A 15 33.11 -18.32 -36.34
N HIS A 16 32.17 -18.57 -37.27
CA HIS A 16 30.83 -18.03 -37.19
C HIS A 16 30.01 -18.78 -36.14
N THR A 17 29.46 -18.05 -35.16
CA THR A 17 28.53 -18.57 -34.17
C THR A 17 27.46 -17.52 -33.85
N THR A 18 26.29 -17.98 -33.44
CA THR A 18 25.18 -17.14 -32.95
C THR A 18 25.08 -17.11 -31.43
N HIS A 19 26.04 -17.73 -30.73
CA HIS A 19 26.09 -17.76 -29.28
C HIS A 19 26.52 -16.39 -28.72
N ALA A 20 25.79 -15.87 -27.74
CA ALA A 20 26.02 -14.54 -27.16
C ALA A 20 27.41 -14.43 -26.51
N GLY A 21 27.93 -15.52 -25.94
CA GLY A 21 29.31 -15.59 -25.43
C GLY A 21 30.40 -15.28 -26.46
N ALA A 22 30.11 -15.32 -27.76
CA ALA A 22 31.06 -14.85 -28.77
C ALA A 22 31.33 -13.35 -28.68
N LYS A 23 30.31 -12.55 -28.33
CA LYS A 23 30.48 -11.12 -28.09
C LYS A 23 31.34 -10.86 -26.86
N PHE A 24 31.15 -11.63 -25.80
CA PHE A 24 31.99 -11.55 -24.60
C PHE A 24 33.48 -11.68 -24.95
N VAL A 25 33.85 -12.73 -25.71
CA VAL A 25 35.24 -12.95 -26.13
C VAL A 25 35.79 -11.82 -27.01
N LEU A 26 34.93 -11.16 -27.80
CA LEU A 26 35.34 -10.00 -28.61
C LEU A 26 35.57 -8.73 -27.78
N LEU A 27 34.90 -8.60 -26.64
CA LEU A 27 35.05 -7.47 -25.73
C LEU A 27 36.20 -7.65 -24.76
N ASP A 28 36.54 -8.90 -24.43
CA ASP A 28 37.65 -9.29 -23.56
C ASP A 28 39.00 -9.06 -24.27
N ALA A 29 39.42 -7.79 -24.27
CA ALA A 29 40.55 -7.32 -25.06
C ALA A 29 41.88 -7.84 -24.52
N ASN A 30 41.98 -8.06 -23.21
CA ASN A 30 43.17 -8.61 -22.57
C ASN A 30 43.14 -10.16 -22.46
N SER A 31 42.00 -10.79 -22.80
CA SER A 31 41.75 -12.23 -22.77
C SER A 31 41.97 -12.85 -21.38
N ASP A 32 41.61 -12.12 -20.32
CA ASP A 32 41.71 -12.59 -18.93
C ASP A 32 40.46 -13.33 -18.44
N GLY A 33 39.42 -13.41 -19.29
CA GLY A 33 38.17 -14.10 -18.99
C GLY A 33 37.16 -13.26 -18.21
N GLN A 34 37.42 -11.97 -18.03
CA GLN A 34 36.55 -11.00 -17.37
C GLN A 34 36.47 -9.71 -18.21
N LEU A 35 35.35 -9.00 -18.14
CA LEU A 35 35.22 -7.69 -18.76
C LEU A 35 35.32 -6.60 -17.70
N THR A 36 36.18 -5.62 -17.94
CA THR A 36 36.13 -4.34 -17.23
C THR A 36 35.05 -3.43 -17.82
N GLU A 37 34.57 -2.44 -17.06
CA GLU A 37 33.61 -1.45 -17.56
C GLU A 37 34.13 -0.73 -18.83
N ALA A 38 35.45 -0.49 -18.90
CA ALA A 38 36.10 0.13 -20.06
C ALA A 38 36.03 -0.76 -21.31
N GLU A 39 36.24 -2.07 -21.16
CA GLU A 39 36.11 -3.05 -22.25
C GLU A 39 34.67 -3.18 -22.72
N PHE A 40 33.72 -3.27 -21.77
CA PHE A 40 32.30 -3.41 -22.09
C PHE A 40 31.74 -2.17 -22.82
N THR A 41 32.14 -0.97 -22.41
CA THR A 41 31.66 0.29 -22.99
C THR A 41 32.32 0.64 -24.33
N ALA A 42 33.40 -0.03 -24.71
CA ALA A 42 34.14 0.21 -25.97
C ALA A 42 33.42 -0.30 -27.23
N GLU A 43 32.41 -1.18 -27.10
CA GLU A 43 31.69 -1.81 -28.22
C GLU A 43 30.95 -0.80 -29.13
N GLY A 44 30.50 0.32 -28.56
CA GLY A 44 30.02 1.49 -29.31
C GLY A 44 28.65 1.36 -30.00
N SER A 45 27.95 0.22 -29.94
CA SER A 45 26.61 0.06 -30.55
C SER A 45 25.47 0.70 -29.74
N LEU A 46 25.70 0.97 -28.45
CA LEU A 46 24.76 1.64 -27.55
C LEU A 46 25.41 2.85 -26.88
N PRO A 47 24.61 3.81 -26.37
CA PRO A 47 25.12 4.92 -25.57
C PRO A 47 25.95 4.44 -24.38
N ALA A 48 27.11 5.07 -24.16
CA ALA A 48 28.07 4.65 -23.13
C ALA A 48 27.48 4.64 -21.71
N ASN A 49 26.58 5.57 -21.39
CA ASN A 49 25.89 5.59 -20.08
C ASN A 49 24.96 4.37 -19.90
N ARG A 50 24.28 3.92 -20.95
CA ARG A 50 23.47 2.70 -20.90
C ARG A 50 24.34 1.45 -20.73
N LEU A 51 25.49 1.40 -21.41
CA LEU A 51 26.45 0.30 -21.25
C LEU A 51 27.05 0.27 -19.84
N SER A 52 27.44 1.44 -19.31
CA SER A 52 27.89 1.58 -17.92
C SER A 52 26.84 1.09 -16.94
N ARG A 53 25.56 1.43 -17.17
CA ARG A 53 24.44 0.93 -16.38
C ARG A 53 24.28 -0.58 -16.45
N ASP A 54 24.23 -1.15 -17.65
CA ASP A 54 24.11 -2.60 -17.84
C ASP A 54 25.30 -3.33 -17.18
N PHE A 55 26.51 -2.75 -17.26
CA PHE A 55 27.68 -3.29 -16.57
C PHE A 55 27.45 -3.37 -15.06
N LYS A 56 27.10 -2.24 -14.43
CA LYS A 56 26.91 -2.16 -12.96
C LYS A 56 25.76 -3.01 -12.44
N VAL A 57 24.66 -3.09 -13.19
CA VAL A 57 23.47 -3.82 -12.76
C VAL A 57 23.68 -5.33 -12.78
N PHE A 58 24.46 -5.83 -13.73
CA PHE A 58 24.67 -7.26 -13.93
C PHE A 58 26.03 -7.77 -13.41
N ASP A 59 26.88 -6.87 -12.91
CA ASP A 59 28.01 -7.17 -12.02
C ASP A 59 27.47 -7.55 -10.63
N ALA A 60 27.18 -8.84 -10.45
CA ALA A 60 26.33 -9.34 -9.38
C ALA A 60 27.05 -9.37 -8.02
N ASP A 61 28.37 -9.53 -8.01
CA ASP A 61 29.20 -9.42 -6.81
C ASP A 61 29.83 -8.03 -6.64
N SER A 62 29.65 -7.14 -7.63
CA SER A 62 30.10 -5.74 -7.60
C SER A 62 31.62 -5.63 -7.45
N ASP A 63 32.37 -6.58 -7.98
CA ASP A 63 33.84 -6.58 -7.95
C ASP A 63 34.47 -5.69 -9.05
N GLY A 64 33.63 -5.13 -9.93
CA GLY A 64 34.03 -4.29 -11.05
C GLY A 64 34.48 -5.09 -12.27
N ARG A 65 34.20 -6.39 -12.32
CA ARG A 65 34.64 -7.33 -13.36
C ARG A 65 33.52 -8.29 -13.73
N MET A 66 32.96 -8.09 -14.92
CA MET A 66 31.89 -8.93 -15.41
C MET A 66 32.40 -10.24 -15.97
N THR A 67 32.03 -11.35 -15.35
CA THR A 67 32.26 -12.71 -15.83
C THR A 67 31.35 -13.07 -17.02
N LEU A 68 31.69 -14.14 -17.74
CA LEU A 68 30.81 -14.66 -18.80
C LEU A 68 29.41 -15.03 -18.26
N ALA A 69 29.33 -15.56 -17.04
CA ALA A 69 28.07 -15.96 -16.43
C ALA A 69 27.15 -14.76 -16.21
N GLU A 70 27.70 -13.64 -15.75
CA GLU A 70 27.00 -12.36 -15.56
C GLU A 70 26.62 -11.71 -16.88
N PHE A 71 27.55 -11.65 -17.84
CA PHE A 71 27.28 -11.14 -19.18
C PHE A 71 26.09 -11.85 -19.83
N LEU A 72 25.99 -13.18 -19.65
CA LEU A 72 24.91 -13.99 -20.20
C LEU A 72 23.53 -13.72 -19.56
N THR A 73 23.44 -12.92 -18.49
CA THR A 73 22.15 -12.53 -17.90
C THR A 73 21.53 -11.28 -18.55
N ILE A 74 22.32 -10.50 -19.31
CA ILE A 74 21.92 -9.16 -19.76
C ILE A 74 20.81 -9.22 -20.85
N PRO A 75 19.60 -8.69 -20.59
CA PRO A 75 18.45 -8.92 -21.45
C PRO A 75 18.57 -8.41 -22.89
N PHE A 76 19.19 -7.25 -23.09
CA PHE A 76 19.32 -6.64 -24.42
C PHE A 76 20.37 -7.36 -25.28
N TRP A 77 21.40 -7.92 -24.65
CA TRP A 77 22.55 -8.53 -25.33
C TRP A 77 22.35 -10.00 -25.63
N VAL A 78 21.60 -10.68 -24.77
CA VAL A 78 21.50 -12.13 -24.76
C VAL A 78 20.04 -12.52 -25.03
N PRO A 79 19.77 -13.24 -26.14
CA PRO A 79 18.46 -13.79 -26.40
C PRO A 79 18.02 -14.68 -25.24
N GLU A 80 16.73 -14.66 -24.90
CA GLU A 80 16.18 -15.40 -23.75
C GLU A 80 16.59 -16.88 -23.73
N SER A 81 16.64 -17.54 -24.90
CA SER A 81 17.04 -18.94 -25.03
C SER A 81 18.51 -19.25 -24.70
N GLN A 82 19.34 -18.22 -24.54
CA GLN A 82 20.76 -18.32 -24.23
C GLN A 82 21.10 -17.66 -22.87
N ARG A 83 20.11 -17.12 -22.15
CA ARG A 83 20.35 -16.46 -20.86
C ARG A 83 20.66 -17.49 -19.78
N THR A 84 21.67 -17.18 -18.97
CA THR A 84 21.96 -17.89 -17.74
C THR A 84 20.99 -17.46 -16.63
N PRO A 85 20.79 -18.30 -15.58
CA PRO A 85 19.98 -17.92 -14.44
C PRO A 85 20.54 -16.68 -13.73
N ILE A 86 19.67 -15.73 -13.38
CA ILE A 86 20.03 -14.62 -12.48
C ILE A 86 20.02 -15.09 -11.03
N ALA A 87 20.91 -14.52 -10.21
CA ALA A 87 20.97 -14.79 -8.77
C ALA A 87 19.75 -14.19 -8.05
N ASP A 88 18.69 -14.99 -7.90
CA ASP A 88 17.46 -14.51 -7.30
C ASP A 88 17.55 -14.38 -5.77
N PRO A 89 17.29 -13.20 -5.18
CA PRO A 89 17.46 -12.98 -3.74
C PRO A 89 16.54 -13.85 -2.87
N ILE A 90 15.35 -14.24 -3.32
CA ILE A 90 14.46 -15.10 -2.54
C ILE A 90 14.96 -16.55 -2.55
N VAL A 91 15.49 -17.01 -3.69
CA VAL A 91 16.14 -18.33 -3.76
C VAL A 91 17.34 -18.37 -2.83
N LEU A 92 18.16 -17.31 -2.82
CA LEU A 92 19.30 -17.18 -1.90
C LEU A 92 18.88 -17.18 -0.42
N LEU A 93 17.72 -16.63 -0.06
CA LEU A 93 17.18 -16.73 1.30
C LEU A 93 16.82 -18.18 1.68
N SER A 94 16.20 -18.93 0.77
CA SER A 94 15.90 -20.36 0.95
C SER A 94 17.19 -21.18 1.12
N GLU A 95 18.16 -20.97 0.24
CA GLU A 95 19.46 -21.67 0.26
C GLU A 95 20.26 -21.36 1.53
N LYS A 96 20.25 -20.08 1.97
CA LYS A 96 20.88 -19.68 3.22
C LYS A 96 20.25 -20.39 4.42
N ALA A 97 18.92 -20.42 4.51
CA ALA A 97 18.22 -21.10 5.59
C ALA A 97 18.52 -22.62 5.58
N LEU A 98 18.55 -23.25 4.40
CA LEU A 98 18.90 -24.66 4.26
C LEU A 98 20.34 -24.92 4.72
N LYS A 99 21.27 -24.04 4.36
CA LYS A 99 22.66 -24.13 4.79
C LYS A 99 22.77 -24.06 6.31
N GLU A 100 22.09 -23.10 6.94
CA GLU A 100 22.10 -22.93 8.40
C GLU A 100 21.53 -24.15 9.13
N LEU A 101 20.51 -24.81 8.58
CA LEU A 101 20.02 -26.10 9.10
C LEU A 101 21.03 -27.22 8.87
N THR A 102 21.59 -27.31 7.67
CA THR A 102 22.50 -28.38 7.27
C THR A 102 23.81 -28.37 8.05
N ASP A 103 24.35 -27.18 8.34
CA ASP A 103 25.58 -27.00 9.11
C ASP A 103 25.46 -27.57 10.53
N ARG A 104 24.24 -27.70 11.06
CA ARG A 104 23.94 -28.21 12.42
C ARG A 104 23.27 -29.58 12.41
N TRP A 105 23.08 -30.16 11.24
CA TRP A 105 22.29 -31.39 11.07
C TRP A 105 22.87 -32.56 11.86
N ASP A 106 24.19 -32.71 11.81
CA ASP A 106 24.91 -33.79 12.51
C ASP A 106 24.86 -33.63 14.04
N GLU A 107 24.49 -32.46 14.57
CA GLU A 107 24.23 -32.25 16.01
C GLU A 107 22.86 -32.80 16.42
N TRP A 108 21.94 -32.95 15.47
CA TRP A 108 20.54 -33.34 15.70
C TRP A 108 20.28 -34.80 15.34
N ASP A 109 20.96 -35.30 14.30
CA ASP A 109 20.95 -36.69 13.83
C ASP A 109 21.77 -37.57 14.79
N ALA A 110 21.11 -38.06 15.85
CA ALA A 110 21.77 -38.76 16.96
C ALA A 110 22.07 -40.22 16.62
N ASP A 111 21.27 -40.84 15.74
CA ASP A 111 21.50 -42.20 15.27
C ASP A 111 22.41 -42.28 14.02
N GLY A 112 22.68 -41.14 13.38
CA GLY A 112 23.65 -40.99 12.30
C GLY A 112 23.16 -41.56 10.97
N ASP A 113 21.83 -41.65 10.77
CA ASP A 113 21.24 -42.23 9.58
C ASP A 113 21.06 -41.23 8.41
N GLY A 114 21.40 -39.96 8.63
CA GLY A 114 21.38 -38.89 7.66
C GLY A 114 20.05 -38.13 7.59
N ALA A 115 19.03 -38.53 8.36
CA ALA A 115 17.72 -37.91 8.45
C ALA A 115 17.34 -37.67 9.92
N LEU A 116 16.28 -36.90 10.17
CA LEU A 116 15.79 -36.65 11.52
C LEU A 116 14.51 -37.45 11.75
N ASN A 117 14.51 -38.30 12.77
CA ASN A 117 13.26 -38.89 13.27
C ASN A 117 12.49 -37.87 14.14
N ILE A 118 11.26 -38.21 14.54
CA ILE A 118 10.39 -37.30 15.31
C ILE A 118 11.01 -36.79 16.62
N GLN A 119 11.80 -37.63 17.32
CA GLN A 119 12.41 -37.26 18.59
C GLN A 119 13.55 -36.26 18.39
N GLU A 120 14.37 -36.50 17.38
CA GLU A 120 15.49 -35.62 16.99
C GLU A 120 14.97 -34.28 16.49
N PHE A 121 13.93 -34.28 15.64
CA PHE A 121 13.27 -33.08 15.15
C PHE A 121 12.72 -32.20 16.29
N ASP A 122 11.99 -32.80 17.23
CA ASP A 122 11.41 -32.09 18.37
C ASP A 122 12.49 -31.56 19.32
N ALA A 123 13.56 -32.34 19.56
CA ALA A 123 14.69 -31.94 20.40
C ALA A 123 15.47 -30.76 19.78
N ALA A 124 15.70 -30.81 18.45
CA ALA A 124 16.36 -29.76 17.68
C ALA A 124 15.50 -28.50 17.54
N LYS A 125 14.17 -28.61 17.71
CA LYS A 125 13.20 -27.56 17.45
C LYS A 125 13.38 -26.96 16.06
N VAL A 126 13.50 -27.82 15.04
CA VAL A 126 13.89 -27.44 13.67
C VAL A 126 13.06 -26.27 13.14
N GLY A 127 11.74 -26.29 13.31
CA GLY A 127 10.86 -25.19 12.90
C GLY A 127 11.18 -23.84 13.55
N GLN A 128 11.73 -23.81 14.77
CA GLN A 128 12.13 -22.58 15.47
C GLN A 128 13.50 -22.05 15.01
N GLN A 129 14.27 -22.84 14.27
CA GLN A 129 15.55 -22.39 13.70
C GLN A 129 15.34 -21.42 12.53
N VAL A 130 14.16 -21.45 11.90
CA VAL A 130 13.83 -20.60 10.75
C VAL A 130 12.68 -19.66 11.11
N ARG A 131 12.91 -18.35 10.95
CA ARG A 131 11.89 -17.35 11.25
C ARG A 131 10.62 -17.62 10.42
N GLY A 132 9.48 -17.59 11.09
CA GLY A 132 8.18 -17.81 10.47
C GLY A 132 7.71 -19.26 10.44
N LEU A 133 8.57 -20.23 10.76
CA LEU A 133 8.24 -21.66 10.78
C LEU A 133 8.08 -22.26 12.18
N GLY A 134 8.15 -21.45 13.25
CA GLY A 134 8.12 -21.95 14.63
C GLY A 134 6.85 -22.71 15.06
N ALA A 135 5.75 -22.58 14.31
CA ALA A 135 4.50 -23.30 14.54
C ALA A 135 4.37 -24.61 13.74
N THR A 136 5.33 -24.91 12.86
CA THR A 136 5.35 -26.15 12.08
C THR A 136 5.65 -27.36 12.95
N LYS A 137 5.19 -28.52 12.50
CA LYS A 137 5.34 -29.82 13.17
C LYS A 137 6.10 -30.78 12.28
N PHE A 138 6.57 -31.89 12.85
CA PHE A 138 7.27 -32.95 12.12
C PHE A 138 6.59 -33.31 10.78
N ASN A 139 5.27 -33.57 10.80
CA ASN A 139 4.52 -33.95 9.59
C ASN A 139 4.44 -32.86 8.51
N ASP A 140 4.71 -31.59 8.85
CA ASP A 140 4.82 -30.55 7.83
C ASP A 140 6.14 -30.69 7.07
N TRP A 141 7.19 -31.19 7.72
CA TRP A 141 8.54 -31.37 7.19
C TRP A 141 8.78 -32.75 6.59
N ASP A 142 8.03 -33.78 6.95
CA ASP A 142 8.08 -35.12 6.35
C ASP A 142 7.18 -35.15 5.08
N LEU A 143 7.74 -34.72 3.95
CA LEU A 143 6.96 -34.51 2.72
C LEU A 143 6.67 -35.81 1.97
N ASP A 144 7.58 -36.78 1.99
CA ASP A 144 7.42 -38.08 1.35
C ASP A 144 6.71 -39.12 2.25
N ARG A 145 6.51 -38.79 3.53
CA ARG A 145 5.79 -39.56 4.54
C ARG A 145 6.48 -40.86 4.91
N ASP A 146 7.81 -40.88 4.88
CA ASP A 146 8.61 -42.03 5.28
C ASP A 146 8.89 -42.08 6.80
N GLN A 147 8.32 -41.13 7.57
CA GLN A 147 8.52 -40.95 9.01
C GLN A 147 9.90 -40.43 9.40
N LYS A 148 10.60 -39.79 8.45
CA LYS A 148 11.86 -39.09 8.65
C LYS A 148 11.80 -37.73 7.96
N VAL A 149 12.68 -36.83 8.36
CA VAL A 149 12.89 -35.55 7.66
C VAL A 149 14.28 -35.59 7.09
N SER A 150 14.39 -35.64 5.77
CA SER A 150 15.66 -35.55 5.06
C SER A 150 16.06 -34.10 4.78
N ARG A 151 17.30 -33.89 4.33
CA ARG A 151 17.75 -32.57 3.84
C ARG A 151 16.99 -32.15 2.57
N ASP A 152 16.52 -33.11 1.78
CA ASP A 152 15.71 -32.83 0.58
C ASP A 152 14.29 -32.38 0.96
N ASP A 153 13.70 -32.95 2.01
CA ASP A 153 12.43 -32.47 2.55
C ASP A 153 12.55 -31.06 3.12
N ALA A 154 13.61 -30.82 3.90
CA ALA A 154 13.91 -29.50 4.44
C ALA A 154 14.09 -28.46 3.31
N LYS A 155 14.80 -28.82 2.24
CA LYS A 155 14.94 -27.94 1.06
C LYS A 155 13.58 -27.63 0.44
N GLN A 156 12.77 -28.64 0.16
CA GLN A 156 11.46 -28.45 -0.48
C GLN A 156 10.53 -27.61 0.39
N LEU A 157 10.51 -27.86 1.70
CA LEU A 157 9.73 -27.07 2.65
C LEU A 157 10.17 -25.61 2.68
N LEU A 158 11.48 -25.34 2.69
CA LEU A 158 12.02 -23.98 2.64
C LEU A 158 11.69 -23.28 1.32
N ASP A 159 11.78 -23.98 0.19
CA ASP A 159 11.35 -23.46 -1.11
C ASP A 159 9.86 -23.07 -1.10
N ILE A 160 9.00 -23.84 -0.43
CA ILE A 160 7.58 -23.50 -0.23
C ILE A 160 7.42 -22.31 0.73
N ALA A 161 8.16 -22.29 1.82
CA ALA A 161 8.09 -21.25 2.86
C ALA A 161 8.58 -19.88 2.40
N PHE A 162 9.56 -19.84 1.49
CA PHE A 162 10.07 -18.62 0.87
C PHE A 162 9.35 -18.25 -0.43
N GLY A 163 8.47 -19.11 -0.95
CA GLY A 163 7.74 -18.83 -2.20
C GLY A 163 8.58 -19.02 -3.47
N VAL A 164 9.58 -19.91 -3.42
CA VAL A 164 10.27 -20.43 -4.61
C VAL A 164 9.38 -21.43 -5.36
N ARG A 165 8.56 -22.19 -4.62
CA ARG A 165 7.63 -23.19 -5.17
C ARG A 165 6.25 -23.13 -4.51
N THR A 166 5.24 -23.66 -5.20
CA THR A 166 3.93 -23.94 -4.61
C THR A 166 4.01 -25.20 -3.74
N PRO A 167 3.04 -25.44 -2.83
CA PRO A 167 2.95 -26.68 -2.06
C PRO A 167 2.91 -27.96 -2.92
N GLU A 168 2.43 -27.84 -4.15
CA GLU A 168 2.36 -28.93 -5.14
C GLU A 168 3.69 -29.14 -5.90
N GLY A 169 4.72 -28.34 -5.61
CA GLY A 169 6.07 -28.47 -6.16
C GLY A 169 6.38 -27.65 -7.42
N HIS A 170 5.41 -26.90 -7.94
CA HIS A 170 5.61 -26.07 -9.13
C HIS A 170 6.47 -24.83 -8.82
N LEU A 171 7.38 -24.48 -9.73
CA LEU A 171 8.19 -23.26 -9.59
C LEU A 171 7.33 -22.00 -9.74
N LEU A 172 7.58 -21.04 -8.86
CA LEU A 172 6.99 -19.70 -8.90
C LEU A 172 7.90 -18.69 -9.60
N ARG A 173 9.13 -19.08 -9.92
CA ARG A 173 10.23 -18.21 -10.32
C ARG A 173 10.97 -18.82 -11.51
N GLU A 174 11.20 -18.03 -12.55
CA GLU A 174 11.94 -18.43 -13.75
C GLU A 174 13.43 -18.10 -13.60
N PRO A 175 14.34 -18.83 -14.26
CA PRO A 175 15.78 -18.52 -14.28
C PRO A 175 16.09 -17.09 -14.74
N THR A 176 15.24 -16.50 -15.58
CA THR A 176 15.38 -15.13 -16.11
C THR A 176 15.00 -14.05 -15.10
N GLY A 177 14.55 -14.42 -13.90
CA GLY A 177 14.13 -13.50 -12.83
C GLY A 177 12.64 -13.16 -12.84
N ARG A 178 11.85 -13.70 -13.79
CA ARG A 178 10.40 -13.49 -13.82
C ARG A 178 9.70 -14.26 -12.68
N VAL A 179 8.64 -13.68 -12.15
CA VAL A 179 7.88 -14.25 -11.03
C VAL A 179 6.42 -14.41 -11.42
N VAL A 180 5.87 -15.61 -11.25
CA VAL A 180 4.45 -15.90 -11.53
C VAL A 180 3.56 -15.10 -10.57
N ASP A 181 2.47 -14.49 -11.07
CA ASP A 181 1.45 -13.86 -10.22
C ASP A 181 0.59 -14.94 -9.55
N TRP A 182 1.16 -15.60 -8.53
CA TRP A 182 0.51 -16.66 -7.80
C TRP A 182 -0.68 -16.16 -6.97
N ARG A 183 -0.63 -14.90 -6.52
CA ARG A 183 -1.77 -14.23 -5.90
C ARG A 183 -2.97 -14.25 -6.84
N LEU A 184 -2.80 -13.89 -8.12
CA LEU A 184 -3.87 -13.91 -9.11
C LEU A 184 -4.38 -15.33 -9.36
N PHE A 185 -3.48 -16.31 -9.53
CA PHE A 185 -3.90 -17.69 -9.76
C PHE A 185 -4.80 -18.23 -8.64
N ARG A 186 -4.42 -17.97 -7.38
CA ARG A 186 -5.21 -18.37 -6.19
C ARG A 186 -6.54 -17.63 -6.06
N GLY A 187 -6.72 -16.52 -6.78
CA GLY A 187 -8.00 -15.83 -6.88
C GLY A 187 -9.01 -16.55 -7.76
N PHE A 188 -8.59 -17.50 -8.60
CA PHE A 188 -9.49 -18.25 -9.47
C PHE A 188 -10.15 -19.42 -8.74
N THR A 189 -11.41 -19.68 -9.08
CA THR A 189 -12.08 -20.93 -8.70
C THR A 189 -11.65 -22.06 -9.61
N LEU A 190 -11.13 -23.14 -9.03
CA LEU A 190 -10.77 -24.37 -9.74
C LEU A 190 -11.97 -25.33 -9.85
N ASP A 191 -12.05 -26.09 -10.94
CA ASP A 191 -12.95 -27.24 -11.06
C ASP A 191 -12.43 -28.46 -10.26
N ARG A 192 -13.15 -29.59 -10.33
CA ARG A 192 -12.78 -30.81 -9.57
C ARG A 192 -11.50 -31.44 -10.07
N GLU A 193 -11.13 -31.13 -11.30
CA GLU A 193 -9.96 -31.63 -12.00
C GLU A 193 -8.75 -30.68 -11.86
N GLY A 194 -8.92 -29.54 -11.17
CA GLY A 194 -7.86 -28.58 -10.86
C GLY A 194 -7.64 -27.51 -11.93
N PHE A 195 -8.59 -27.31 -12.85
CA PHE A 195 -8.49 -26.33 -13.93
C PHE A 195 -9.30 -25.06 -13.66
N VAL A 196 -8.83 -23.94 -14.19
CA VAL A 196 -9.56 -22.68 -14.27
C VAL A 196 -10.34 -22.62 -15.57
N THR A 197 -11.65 -22.39 -15.48
CA THR A 197 -12.51 -22.21 -16.66
C THR A 197 -12.49 -20.76 -17.16
N VAL A 198 -12.85 -20.53 -18.44
CA VAL A 198 -13.02 -19.18 -19.02
C VAL A 198 -13.95 -18.31 -18.18
N ASP A 199 -15.02 -18.89 -17.64
CA ASP A 199 -15.98 -18.16 -16.81
C ASP A 199 -15.36 -17.72 -15.47
N ALA A 200 -14.66 -18.62 -14.78
CA ALA A 200 -13.92 -18.29 -13.55
C ALA A 200 -12.86 -17.20 -13.79
N TYR A 201 -12.16 -17.27 -14.92
CA TYR A 201 -11.20 -16.24 -15.32
C TYR A 201 -11.87 -14.88 -15.58
N SER A 202 -12.97 -14.87 -16.34
CA SER A 202 -13.72 -13.65 -16.70
C SER A 202 -14.29 -12.91 -15.50
N ARG A 203 -14.63 -13.64 -14.42
CA ARG A 203 -15.13 -13.03 -13.17
C ARG A 203 -14.07 -12.23 -12.44
N VAL A 204 -12.81 -12.65 -12.52
CA VAL A 204 -11.70 -12.02 -11.79
C VAL A 204 -11.09 -10.87 -12.61
N LEU A 205 -10.87 -11.07 -13.92
CA LEU A 205 -10.19 -10.08 -14.77
C LEU A 205 -11.13 -9.25 -15.66
N GLY A 206 -12.44 -9.48 -15.57
CA GLY A 206 -13.45 -8.78 -16.36
C GLY A 206 -13.76 -9.47 -17.70
N PRO A 207 -14.75 -8.94 -18.45
CA PRO A 207 -15.21 -9.55 -19.69
C PRO A 207 -14.13 -9.47 -20.78
N PHE A 208 -13.92 -10.58 -21.48
CA PHE A 208 -13.04 -10.61 -22.63
C PHE A 208 -13.62 -9.81 -23.81
N ASP A 209 -12.93 -8.76 -24.24
CA ASP A 209 -13.06 -8.33 -25.62
C ASP A 209 -12.40 -9.37 -26.57
N ALA A 210 -12.61 -9.23 -27.87
CA ALA A 210 -12.11 -10.19 -28.85
C ALA A 210 -10.57 -10.32 -28.85
N ALA A 211 -9.85 -9.24 -28.52
CA ALA A 211 -8.39 -9.22 -28.49
C ALA A 211 -7.83 -9.89 -27.22
N ALA A 212 -8.43 -9.60 -26.06
CA ALA A 212 -8.09 -10.22 -24.79
C ALA A 212 -8.34 -11.73 -24.82
N LYS A 213 -9.44 -12.17 -25.45
CA LYS A 213 -9.73 -13.59 -25.62
C LYS A 213 -8.69 -14.27 -26.50
N GLN A 214 -8.32 -13.64 -27.62
CA GLN A 214 -7.31 -14.17 -28.53
C GLN A 214 -5.94 -14.29 -27.84
N ARG A 215 -5.55 -13.25 -27.08
CA ARG A 215 -4.33 -13.27 -26.28
C ARG A 215 -4.34 -14.40 -25.25
N TRP A 216 -5.44 -14.56 -24.52
CA TRP A 216 -5.59 -15.65 -23.54
C TRP A 216 -5.48 -17.05 -24.17
N ILE A 217 -6.04 -17.27 -25.37
CA ILE A 217 -5.87 -18.53 -26.11
C ILE A 217 -4.39 -18.72 -26.53
N GLU A 218 -3.71 -17.65 -26.91
CA GLU A 218 -2.32 -17.74 -27.39
C GLU A 218 -1.30 -17.93 -26.25
N THR A 219 -1.57 -17.34 -25.08
CA THR A 219 -0.62 -17.29 -23.97
C THR A 219 -0.93 -18.28 -22.86
N THR A 220 -2.20 -18.52 -22.56
CA THR A 220 -2.65 -19.23 -21.35
C THR A 220 -3.28 -20.57 -21.71
N ASP A 221 -4.35 -20.60 -22.52
CA ASP A 221 -4.98 -21.85 -23.01
C ASP A 221 -4.28 -22.37 -24.28
N ARG A 222 -3.03 -22.78 -24.14
CA ARG A 222 -2.17 -23.16 -25.27
C ARG A 222 -2.64 -24.44 -25.96
N ASN A 223 -3.28 -25.34 -25.21
CA ASN A 223 -3.81 -26.59 -25.74
C ASN A 223 -5.21 -26.41 -26.38
N ARG A 224 -5.86 -25.27 -26.16
CA ARG A 224 -7.16 -24.85 -26.71
C ARG A 224 -8.33 -25.69 -26.25
N ASP A 225 -8.30 -26.19 -25.02
CA ASP A 225 -9.37 -27.00 -24.42
C ASP A 225 -10.40 -26.14 -23.65
N GLY A 226 -10.20 -24.81 -23.60
CA GLY A 226 -11.12 -23.87 -22.97
C GLY A 226 -10.95 -23.76 -21.46
N LYS A 227 -9.85 -24.27 -20.90
CA LYS A 227 -9.48 -24.18 -19.49
C LYS A 227 -7.95 -24.12 -19.37
N PHE A 228 -7.44 -23.91 -18.16
CA PHE A 228 -5.99 -23.97 -17.93
C PHE A 228 -5.65 -24.44 -16.52
N ASP A 229 -4.49 -25.06 -16.36
CA ASP A 229 -3.92 -25.42 -15.05
C ASP A 229 -2.81 -24.45 -14.61
N PHE A 230 -2.17 -24.72 -13.48
CA PHE A 230 -1.07 -23.89 -13.00
C PHE A 230 0.13 -23.88 -13.95
N ALA A 231 0.44 -25.01 -14.61
CA ALA A 231 1.61 -25.11 -15.48
C ALA A 231 1.45 -24.28 -16.77
N GLU A 232 0.22 -24.21 -17.29
CA GLU A 232 -0.15 -23.32 -18.38
C GLU A 232 -0.15 -21.85 -17.93
N PHE A 233 -0.73 -21.55 -16.76
CA PHE A 233 -0.73 -20.20 -16.19
C PHE A 233 0.69 -19.67 -15.96
N ALA A 234 1.57 -20.47 -15.37
CA ALA A 234 2.95 -20.08 -15.07
C ALA A 234 3.76 -19.71 -16.33
N LYS A 235 3.39 -20.23 -17.50
CA LYS A 235 4.04 -19.92 -18.79
C LYS A 235 3.38 -18.76 -19.54
N SER A 236 2.24 -18.27 -19.07
CA SER A 236 1.48 -17.18 -19.67
C SER A 236 2.05 -15.79 -19.35
N ASP A 237 1.37 -14.73 -19.78
CA ASP A 237 1.74 -13.35 -19.49
C ASP A 237 1.46 -12.92 -18.03
N HIS A 238 0.88 -13.79 -17.19
CA HIS A 238 0.57 -13.50 -15.79
C HIS A 238 1.79 -13.65 -14.86
N ARG A 239 2.81 -12.83 -15.12
CA ARG A 239 4.07 -12.80 -14.39
C ARG A 239 4.61 -11.37 -14.34
N THR A 240 5.39 -11.08 -13.30
CA THR A 240 6.23 -9.88 -13.26
C THR A 240 7.54 -10.16 -14.00
N ASP A 241 8.14 -9.11 -14.56
CA ASP A 241 9.50 -9.12 -15.10
C ASP A 241 10.31 -8.04 -14.36
N PRO A 242 10.76 -8.33 -13.11
CA PRO A 242 11.43 -7.35 -12.26
C PRO A 242 12.66 -6.75 -12.92
N VAL A 243 13.43 -7.56 -13.66
CA VAL A 243 14.61 -7.11 -14.39
C VAL A 243 14.21 -6.09 -15.45
N SER A 244 13.28 -6.42 -16.33
CA SER A 244 12.83 -5.47 -17.37
C SER A 244 12.25 -4.19 -16.77
N THR A 245 11.43 -4.29 -15.72
CA THR A 245 10.82 -3.13 -15.06
C THR A 245 11.88 -2.24 -14.41
N PHE A 246 12.86 -2.83 -13.73
CA PHE A 246 13.99 -2.09 -13.13
C PHE A 246 14.73 -1.25 -14.18
N LEU A 247 15.12 -1.86 -15.30
CA LEU A 247 15.85 -1.17 -16.37
C LEU A 247 15.02 -0.07 -17.07
N GLN A 248 13.69 -0.12 -16.96
CA GLN A 248 12.78 0.90 -17.48
C GLN A 248 12.60 2.07 -16.50
N LEU A 249 12.63 1.80 -15.20
CA LEU A 249 12.48 2.81 -14.14
C LEU A 249 13.77 3.61 -13.91
N ASP A 250 14.94 2.99 -14.11
CA ASP A 250 16.27 3.62 -14.02
C ASP A 250 16.47 4.64 -15.16
N ALA A 251 16.00 5.86 -14.92
CA ALA A 251 15.84 6.90 -15.91
C ALA A 251 17.13 7.70 -16.10
N ASP A 252 17.91 7.87 -15.03
CA ASP A 252 19.22 8.52 -15.10
C ASP A 252 20.35 7.55 -15.52
N LEU A 253 20.04 6.26 -15.61
CA LEU A 253 20.93 5.17 -16.03
C LEU A 253 22.13 5.03 -15.08
N ASN A 254 21.88 5.16 -13.78
CA ASN A 254 22.92 5.03 -12.75
C ASN A 254 23.07 3.60 -12.20
N GLY A 255 22.12 2.70 -12.51
CA GLY A 255 22.12 1.30 -12.08
C GLY A 255 21.42 1.01 -10.74
N ARG A 256 20.69 1.98 -10.17
CA ARG A 256 19.87 1.83 -8.95
C ARG A 256 18.59 2.66 -9.07
N LEU A 257 17.54 2.26 -8.36
CA LEU A 257 16.27 3.00 -8.35
C LEU A 257 16.19 3.91 -7.15
N THR A 258 15.97 5.19 -7.39
CA THR A 258 15.75 6.21 -6.35
C THR A 258 14.25 6.40 -6.06
N PRO A 259 13.87 7.02 -4.91
CA PRO A 259 12.47 7.31 -4.62
C PRO A 259 11.76 8.09 -5.74
N LYS A 260 12.50 8.99 -6.41
CA LYS A 260 12.00 9.79 -7.53
C LYS A 260 11.67 8.94 -8.75
N GLU A 261 12.47 7.90 -9.03
CA GLU A 261 12.21 7.02 -10.18
C GLU A 261 11.02 6.10 -9.91
N LEU A 262 10.80 5.71 -8.66
CA LEU A 262 9.62 4.94 -8.28
C LEU A 262 8.31 5.74 -8.41
N GLU A 263 8.35 7.09 -8.51
CA GLU A 263 7.16 7.91 -8.84
C GLU A 263 6.53 7.56 -10.21
N ALA A 264 7.26 6.87 -11.09
CA ALA A 264 6.75 6.37 -12.36
C ALA A 264 5.87 5.11 -12.24
N LEU A 265 5.84 4.45 -11.08
CA LEU A 265 4.95 3.31 -10.81
C LEU A 265 3.48 3.71 -10.78
N THR A 266 2.60 2.73 -10.92
CA THR A 266 1.14 2.96 -10.90
C THR A 266 0.65 3.43 -9.52
N ALA A 267 -0.49 4.12 -9.48
CA ALA A 267 -1.02 4.72 -8.25
C ALA A 267 -1.26 3.72 -7.11
N ASP A 268 -1.55 2.46 -7.43
CA ASP A 268 -1.71 1.36 -6.48
C ASP A 268 -0.36 0.84 -5.94
N GLN A 269 0.74 1.05 -6.66
CA GLN A 269 2.08 0.66 -6.26
C GLN A 269 2.83 1.75 -5.47
N GLN A 270 2.44 3.02 -5.63
CA GLN A 270 3.09 4.15 -4.93
C GLN A 270 3.12 4.00 -3.41
N PRO A 271 2.03 3.62 -2.71
CA PRO A 271 2.04 3.55 -1.25
C PRO A 271 3.05 2.54 -0.72
N ILE A 272 3.18 1.38 -1.38
CA ILE A 272 4.13 0.35 -0.97
C ILE A 272 5.57 0.73 -1.35
N ALA A 273 5.78 1.39 -2.50
CA ALA A 273 7.11 1.81 -2.96
C ALA A 273 7.83 2.74 -1.96
N ALA A 274 7.09 3.66 -1.33
CA ALA A 274 7.64 4.57 -0.34
C ALA A 274 8.25 3.85 0.88
N CYS A 275 7.70 2.69 1.25
CA CYS A 275 8.11 1.88 2.39
C CYS A 275 9.29 0.93 2.08
N MET A 276 9.72 0.82 0.81
CA MET A 276 10.77 -0.14 0.43
C MET A 276 12.16 0.32 0.84
N PHE A 277 12.47 1.61 0.74
CA PHE A 277 13.83 2.10 1.01
C PHE A 277 14.30 1.83 2.45
N PRO A 278 13.53 2.14 3.51
CA PRO A 278 14.01 1.86 4.87
C PRO A 278 14.32 0.39 5.16
N GLY A 279 13.63 -0.55 4.50
CA GLY A 279 13.71 -1.99 4.80
C GLY A 279 14.48 -2.86 3.80
N PHE A 280 14.73 -2.34 2.60
CA PHE A 280 15.33 -3.09 1.48
C PHE A 280 16.57 -2.42 0.86
N ASP A 281 16.89 -1.18 1.23
CA ASP A 281 18.21 -0.57 0.98
C ASP A 281 19.22 -1.14 2.00
N ASP A 282 19.75 -2.33 1.70
CA ASP A 282 20.60 -3.13 2.58
C ASP A 282 21.98 -2.44 2.77
N ASP A 283 22.48 -1.73 1.76
CA ASP A 283 23.76 -1.02 1.80
C ASP A 283 23.67 0.48 2.20
N ARG A 284 22.45 1.02 2.25
CA ARG A 284 22.11 2.39 2.67
C ARG A 284 22.67 3.46 1.73
N ASP A 285 22.74 3.17 0.45
CA ASP A 285 23.19 4.12 -0.58
C ASP A 285 22.10 5.11 -1.03
N GLY A 286 20.86 4.93 -0.54
CA GLY A 286 19.70 5.76 -0.87
C GLY A 286 19.01 5.37 -2.18
N GLY A 287 19.36 4.22 -2.75
CA GLY A 287 18.74 3.59 -3.91
C GLY A 287 18.43 2.11 -3.65
N LEU A 288 17.75 1.47 -4.61
CA LEU A 288 17.62 0.02 -4.65
C LEU A 288 18.44 -0.49 -5.84
N SER A 289 19.40 -1.36 -5.57
CA SER A 289 20.02 -2.22 -6.59
C SER A 289 18.99 -3.19 -7.18
N LEU A 290 19.31 -3.83 -8.33
CA LEU A 290 18.42 -4.82 -8.93
C LEU A 290 18.07 -5.95 -7.95
N ARG A 291 19.07 -6.39 -7.18
CA ARG A 291 18.91 -7.47 -6.19
C ARG A 291 17.96 -7.06 -5.06
N GLU A 292 18.11 -5.86 -4.52
CA GLU A 292 17.22 -5.34 -3.47
C GLU A 292 15.80 -5.16 -4.01
N TYR A 293 15.66 -4.59 -5.20
CA TYR A 293 14.39 -4.44 -5.88
C TYR A 293 13.68 -5.78 -6.10
N GLN A 294 14.40 -6.82 -6.53
CA GLN A 294 13.87 -8.19 -6.71
C GLN A 294 13.40 -8.83 -5.40
N LEU A 295 13.86 -8.37 -4.25
CA LEU A 295 13.44 -8.86 -2.94
C LEU A 295 12.18 -8.15 -2.42
N THR A 296 11.76 -7.04 -3.03
CA THR A 296 10.63 -6.26 -2.52
C THR A 296 9.27 -6.96 -2.68
N PRO A 297 8.31 -6.75 -1.76
CA PRO A 297 6.90 -7.09 -1.95
C PRO A 297 6.29 -6.53 -3.25
N LEU A 298 6.84 -5.42 -3.76
CA LEU A 298 6.36 -4.70 -4.94
C LEU A 298 6.41 -5.55 -6.22
N VAL A 299 7.36 -6.47 -6.34
CA VAL A 299 7.55 -7.30 -7.55
C VAL A 299 7.27 -8.78 -7.36
N ASN A 300 7.15 -9.21 -6.10
CA ASN A 300 6.87 -10.60 -5.74
C ASN A 300 5.36 -10.80 -5.56
N PHE A 301 4.61 -10.95 -6.65
CA PHE A 301 3.15 -11.12 -6.65
C PHE A 301 2.68 -12.52 -6.17
N LEU A 302 3.22 -12.95 -5.03
CA LEU A 302 2.92 -14.23 -4.41
C LEU A 302 1.73 -14.12 -3.43
N ALA A 303 1.55 -12.95 -2.82
CA ALA A 303 0.44 -12.62 -1.92
C ALA A 303 -0.04 -11.17 -2.13
N PRO A 304 -1.25 -10.81 -1.69
CA PRO A 304 -1.74 -9.44 -1.75
C PRO A 304 -1.17 -8.61 -0.59
N TRP A 305 0.15 -8.41 -0.55
CA TRP A 305 0.86 -7.77 0.57
C TRP A 305 0.25 -6.43 0.99
N GLN A 306 -0.17 -5.62 0.01
CA GLN A 306 -0.77 -4.31 0.20
C GLN A 306 -2.18 -4.33 0.81
N LEU A 307 -2.78 -5.51 0.95
CA LEU A 307 -4.09 -5.73 1.58
C LEU A 307 -3.95 -6.29 3.00
N ALA A 308 -2.78 -6.10 3.65
CA ALA A 308 -2.64 -6.38 5.08
C ALA A 308 -3.72 -5.63 5.87
N GLN A 309 -4.28 -6.30 6.87
CA GLN A 309 -5.39 -5.80 7.66
C GLN A 309 -5.05 -5.92 9.14
N ASP A 310 -5.17 -4.80 9.85
CA ASP A 310 -5.18 -4.73 11.30
C ASP A 310 -6.52 -5.32 11.77
N ALA A 311 -6.44 -6.55 12.30
CA ALA A 311 -7.58 -7.40 12.60
C ALA A 311 -8.13 -7.16 14.01
N ASP A 312 -7.28 -6.72 14.95
CA ASP A 312 -7.70 -6.32 16.30
C ASP A 312 -7.95 -4.82 16.46
N ASP A 313 -7.73 -4.02 15.40
CA ASP A 313 -7.98 -2.58 15.30
C ASP A 313 -7.22 -1.76 16.34
N ASP A 314 -5.97 -2.16 16.62
CA ASP A 314 -5.09 -1.50 17.59
C ASP A 314 -4.18 -0.42 16.97
N GLY A 315 -4.19 -0.28 15.63
CA GLY A 315 -3.42 0.70 14.88
C GLY A 315 -2.01 0.25 14.52
N LEU A 316 -1.67 -1.00 14.83
CA LEU A 316 -0.43 -1.65 14.52
C LEU A 316 -0.73 -2.95 13.75
N LEU A 317 0.22 -3.38 12.93
CA LEU A 317 0.18 -4.72 12.37
C LEU A 317 1.12 -5.63 13.14
N GLN A 318 0.59 -6.75 13.61
CA GLN A 318 1.34 -7.81 14.25
C GLN A 318 1.83 -8.85 13.22
N PRO A 319 2.88 -9.66 13.54
CA PRO A 319 3.38 -10.69 12.63
C PRO A 319 2.33 -11.73 12.20
N ALA A 320 1.28 -11.92 13.00
CA ALA A 320 0.17 -12.81 12.70
C ALA A 320 -0.81 -12.23 11.66
N GLU A 321 -0.93 -10.92 11.59
CA GLU A 321 -1.80 -10.18 10.67
C GLU A 321 -1.12 -9.94 9.32
N PHE A 322 0.21 -9.94 9.31
CA PHE A 322 1.01 -9.96 8.09
C PHE A 322 1.21 -11.40 7.54
N ARG A 323 0.16 -12.24 7.61
CA ARG A 323 0.14 -13.62 7.09
C ARG A 323 -0.98 -13.80 6.07
N PHE A 324 -0.58 -14.14 4.85
CA PHE A 324 -1.51 -14.23 3.71
C PHE A 324 -1.83 -15.66 3.28
N HIS A 325 -1.28 -16.66 3.97
CA HIS A 325 -1.56 -18.06 3.71
C HIS A 325 -1.47 -18.88 5.00
N PRO A 326 -2.38 -19.86 5.21
CA PRO A 326 -2.26 -20.79 6.32
C PRO A 326 -1.12 -21.78 6.10
N GLY A 327 -0.48 -22.23 7.19
CA GLY A 327 0.57 -23.25 7.12
C GLY A 327 1.90 -22.72 6.59
N VAL A 328 2.62 -23.57 5.83
CA VAL A 328 4.03 -23.36 5.45
C VAL A 328 4.20 -22.32 4.35
N ALA A 329 3.32 -22.29 3.34
CA ALA A 329 3.57 -21.46 2.16
C ALA A 329 3.68 -19.98 2.50
N LEU A 330 4.75 -19.34 2.00
CA LEU A 330 5.12 -17.94 2.27
C LEU A 330 5.37 -17.60 3.75
N ALA A 331 5.43 -18.59 4.63
CA ALA A 331 5.56 -18.36 6.06
C ALA A 331 6.87 -17.67 6.43
N ALA A 332 7.98 -18.12 5.85
CA ALA A 332 9.29 -17.54 6.07
C ALA A 332 9.45 -16.21 5.33
N LEU A 333 8.94 -16.11 4.08
CA LEU A 333 8.99 -14.87 3.32
C LEU A 333 8.21 -13.74 4.02
N SER A 334 6.99 -14.02 4.48
CA SER A 334 6.16 -13.04 5.21
C SER A 334 6.87 -12.54 6.47
N ALA A 335 7.53 -13.45 7.19
CA ALA A 335 8.28 -13.10 8.40
C ALA A 335 9.59 -12.34 8.11
N ASP A 336 10.23 -12.58 6.96
CA ASP A 336 11.38 -11.78 6.53
C ASP A 336 10.94 -10.36 6.12
N TYR A 337 9.87 -10.23 5.35
CA TYR A 337 9.29 -8.94 4.98
C TYR A 337 8.86 -8.14 6.20
N PHE A 338 8.14 -8.75 7.13
CA PHE A 338 7.74 -8.08 8.38
C PHE A 338 8.96 -7.51 9.11
N ARG A 339 10.00 -8.32 9.32
CA ARG A 339 11.24 -7.86 9.96
C ARG A 339 11.91 -6.71 9.20
N ARG A 340 11.94 -6.77 7.87
CA ARG A 340 12.56 -5.72 7.05
C ARG A 340 11.80 -4.41 7.16
N LEU A 341 10.48 -4.49 7.19
CA LEU A 341 9.59 -3.34 7.27
C LEU A 341 9.50 -2.75 8.70
N ASP A 342 9.76 -3.55 9.73
CA ASP A 342 9.86 -3.11 11.13
C ASP A 342 11.20 -2.37 11.35
N VAL A 343 11.25 -1.14 10.84
CA VAL A 343 12.47 -0.31 10.81
C VAL A 343 12.88 0.09 12.21
N ASN A 344 11.90 0.39 13.07
CA ASN A 344 12.13 0.83 14.45
C ASN A 344 12.39 -0.35 15.42
N GLN A 345 12.15 -1.60 14.98
CA GLN A 345 12.35 -2.85 15.70
C GLN A 345 11.47 -2.99 16.96
N ASP A 346 10.26 -2.42 16.94
CA ASP A 346 9.28 -2.51 18.02
C ASP A 346 8.39 -3.76 17.93
N GLN A 347 8.66 -4.64 16.95
CA GLN A 347 7.94 -5.90 16.68
C GLN A 347 6.53 -5.70 16.12
N SER A 348 6.19 -4.48 15.72
CA SER A 348 4.93 -4.11 15.09
C SER A 348 5.21 -3.33 13.80
N LEU A 349 4.25 -3.24 12.87
CA LEU A 349 4.34 -2.29 11.76
C LEU A 349 3.32 -1.18 11.97
N SER A 350 3.80 0.05 11.97
CA SER A 350 2.97 1.25 11.92
C SER A 350 2.61 1.66 10.49
N LEU A 351 1.62 2.55 10.32
CA LEU A 351 1.28 3.12 9.01
C LEU A 351 2.42 3.92 8.35
N THR A 352 3.46 4.27 9.12
CA THR A 352 4.67 4.91 8.57
C THR A 352 5.67 3.91 8.00
N GLU A 353 5.61 2.65 8.46
CA GLU A 353 6.50 1.57 8.05
C GLU A 353 5.89 0.74 6.92
N PHE A 354 4.58 0.53 6.95
CA PHE A 354 3.88 -0.22 5.91
C PHE A 354 2.43 0.26 5.75
N PRO A 355 1.91 0.39 4.52
CA PRO A 355 0.50 0.73 4.32
C PRO A 355 -0.39 -0.48 4.60
N PHE A 356 -1.39 -0.31 5.46
CA PHE A 356 -2.38 -1.34 5.76
C PHE A 356 -3.75 -0.74 6.05
N SER A 357 -4.77 -1.60 6.02
CA SER A 357 -6.14 -1.21 6.35
C SER A 357 -6.36 -1.32 7.86
N THR A 358 -6.69 -0.20 8.50
CA THR A 358 -7.07 -0.11 9.91
C THR A 358 -8.20 0.91 10.06
N SER A 359 -9.12 0.69 11.01
CA SER A 359 -10.06 1.72 11.46
C SER A 359 -9.46 2.54 12.61
N HIS A 360 -8.34 2.11 13.18
CA HIS A 360 -7.50 2.80 14.13
C HIS A 360 -6.57 3.83 13.46
N LEU A 361 -7.15 4.70 12.63
CA LEU A 361 -6.44 5.91 12.22
C LEU A 361 -6.14 6.76 13.47
N PRO A 362 -5.00 7.48 13.50
CA PRO A 362 -4.72 8.44 14.56
C PRO A 362 -5.89 9.42 14.69
N PRO A 363 -6.22 9.89 15.91
CA PRO A 363 -7.34 10.79 16.11
C PRO A 363 -7.18 12.02 15.20
N ASN A 364 -8.28 12.46 14.59
CA ASN A 364 -8.31 13.72 13.86
C ASN A 364 -7.76 14.83 14.76
N GLU A 365 -6.88 15.67 14.22
CA GLU A 365 -6.31 16.81 14.93
C GLU A 365 -6.78 18.12 14.31
N ILE A 366 -7.01 19.13 15.16
CA ILE A 366 -7.28 20.49 14.73
C ILE A 366 -5.93 21.16 14.45
N ARG A 367 -5.68 21.50 13.19
CA ARG A 367 -4.51 22.28 12.78
C ARG A 367 -4.87 23.74 12.58
N VAL A 368 -4.39 24.62 13.45
CA VAL A 368 -4.55 26.08 13.33
C VAL A 368 -3.25 26.68 12.79
N ARG A 369 -3.33 27.33 11.63
CA ARG A 369 -2.21 28.07 11.04
C ARG A 369 -2.43 29.56 11.25
N PHE A 370 -1.52 30.18 11.98
CA PHE A 370 -1.51 31.62 12.23
C PHE A 370 -0.88 32.36 11.04
N ALA A 371 -1.25 33.63 10.85
CA ALA A 371 -0.77 34.46 9.73
C ALA A 371 0.76 34.71 9.78
N ASP A 372 1.37 34.58 10.95
CA ASP A 372 2.82 34.66 11.16
C ASP A 372 3.57 33.36 10.79
N GLY A 373 2.86 32.32 10.35
CA GLY A 373 3.42 31.02 9.96
C GLY A 373 3.46 29.99 11.08
N ARG A 374 3.14 30.34 12.34
CA ARG A 374 3.03 29.39 13.44
C ARG A 374 1.90 28.39 13.16
N VAL A 375 2.10 27.13 13.58
CA VAL A 375 1.10 26.07 13.51
C VAL A 375 0.88 25.51 14.91
N LEU A 376 -0.38 25.38 15.31
CA LEU A 376 -0.81 24.68 16.52
C LEU A 376 -1.60 23.44 16.09
N ALA A 377 -1.30 22.31 16.72
CA ALA A 377 -2.01 21.05 16.54
C ALA A 377 -2.67 20.67 17.88
N ILE A 378 -3.98 20.42 17.85
CA ILE A 378 -4.77 20.08 19.04
C ILE A 378 -5.46 18.74 18.79
N THR A 379 -5.28 17.80 19.71
CA THR A 379 -6.05 16.56 19.77
C THR A 379 -7.04 16.68 20.93
N ILE A 380 -8.27 16.18 20.72
CA ILE A 380 -9.26 16.11 21.79
C ILE A 380 -9.30 14.66 22.28
N PRO A 381 -8.91 14.39 23.55
CA PRO A 381 -8.94 13.04 24.10
C PRO A 381 -10.32 12.38 23.94
N ASP A 382 -10.34 11.07 23.67
CA ASP A 382 -11.54 10.24 23.46
C ASP A 382 -12.39 10.54 22.20
N TYR A 383 -12.13 11.62 21.48
CA TYR A 383 -12.88 12.03 20.29
C TYR A 383 -11.99 11.95 19.03
N PRO A 384 -11.80 10.75 18.44
CA PRO A 384 -10.97 10.58 17.24
C PRO A 384 -11.61 11.14 15.98
N ASN A 385 -12.93 11.37 16.00
CA ASN A 385 -13.68 11.94 14.90
C ASN A 385 -14.13 13.34 15.29
N ILE A 386 -13.48 14.37 14.74
CA ILE A 386 -13.87 15.79 14.92
C ILE A 386 -14.07 16.47 13.56
N PHE A 387 -15.04 17.38 13.49
CA PHE A 387 -15.49 18.08 12.28
C PHE A 387 -15.87 19.54 12.60
N SER A 388 -16.33 20.25 11.56
CA SER A 388 -16.93 21.58 11.65
C SER A 388 -16.14 22.61 12.49
N PRO A 389 -14.82 22.78 12.27
CA PRO A 389 -14.02 23.67 13.10
C PRO A 389 -14.36 25.14 12.87
N GLU A 390 -14.54 25.89 13.96
CA GLU A 390 -14.74 27.34 13.94
C GLU A 390 -13.94 28.03 15.05
N ILE A 391 -13.19 29.08 14.68
CA ILE A 391 -12.42 29.89 15.62
C ILE A 391 -13.33 30.97 16.23
N SER A 392 -13.28 31.15 17.54
CA SER A 392 -13.99 32.24 18.22
C SER A 392 -13.56 33.62 17.72
N PRO A 393 -14.46 34.61 17.65
CA PRO A 393 -14.09 35.96 17.17
C PRO A 393 -12.96 36.64 17.93
N ASP A 394 -12.76 36.31 19.22
CA ASP A 394 -11.64 36.78 20.03
C ASP A 394 -10.31 36.04 19.77
N GLY A 395 -10.34 34.98 18.96
CA GLY A 395 -9.18 34.20 18.54
C GLY A 395 -8.61 33.26 19.61
N LYS A 396 -9.35 32.98 20.68
CA LYS A 396 -8.86 32.22 21.84
C LYS A 396 -9.33 30.78 21.90
N TRP A 397 -10.39 30.44 21.18
CA TRP A 397 -11.01 29.13 21.23
C TRP A 397 -11.27 28.60 19.82
N VAL A 398 -11.31 27.29 19.71
CA VAL A 398 -11.86 26.59 18.55
C VAL A 398 -13.01 25.70 19.01
N ALA A 399 -14.16 25.84 18.36
CA ALA A 399 -15.28 24.94 18.52
C ALA A 399 -15.24 23.88 17.42
N VAL A 400 -15.53 22.64 17.78
CA VAL A 400 -15.72 21.53 16.85
C VAL A 400 -16.92 20.71 17.30
N ASP A 401 -17.41 19.85 16.41
CA ASP A 401 -18.24 18.73 16.80
C ASP A 401 -17.50 17.42 16.62
N GLY A 402 -17.75 16.44 17.49
CA GLY A 402 -17.07 15.16 17.41
C GLY A 402 -17.73 14.04 18.18
N TRP A 403 -17.42 12.80 17.82
CA TRP A 403 -17.95 11.61 18.47
C TRP A 403 -16.85 10.58 18.73
N LYS A 404 -17.09 9.69 19.69
CA LYS A 404 -16.11 8.70 20.14
C LYS A 404 -15.99 7.56 19.13
N ARG A 405 -14.96 6.72 19.31
CA ARG A 405 -14.75 5.53 18.48
C ARG A 405 -15.96 4.60 18.57
N GLY A 406 -16.41 4.08 17.43
CA GLY A 406 -17.57 3.19 17.34
C GLY A 406 -18.93 3.90 17.41
N GLU A 407 -18.96 5.21 17.63
CA GLU A 407 -20.17 6.02 17.57
C GLU A 407 -20.41 6.57 16.15
N SER A 408 -21.59 7.13 15.92
CA SER A 408 -21.94 7.82 14.67
C SER A 408 -22.27 9.27 14.95
N ASN A 409 -22.42 10.05 13.88
CA ASN A 409 -22.72 11.48 13.93
C ASN A 409 -23.90 11.88 14.84
N VAL A 410 -24.87 11.01 15.07
CA VAL A 410 -26.00 11.30 15.99
C VAL A 410 -25.57 11.46 17.45
N ALA A 411 -24.41 10.91 17.83
CA ALA A 411 -23.79 11.05 19.14
C ALA A 411 -22.73 12.16 19.15
N ALA A 412 -22.75 13.09 18.20
CA ALA A 412 -21.81 14.21 18.20
C ALA A 412 -21.98 15.08 19.45
N HIS A 413 -20.85 15.41 20.07
CA HIS A 413 -20.71 16.37 21.14
C HIS A 413 -20.15 17.68 20.60
N LEU A 414 -20.58 18.78 21.22
CA LEU A 414 -20.04 20.11 21.04
C LEU A 414 -18.79 20.27 21.91
N LEU A 415 -17.63 20.41 21.29
CA LEU A 415 -16.34 20.45 21.99
C LEU A 415 -15.66 21.80 21.74
N ILE A 416 -15.18 22.44 22.79
CA ILE A 416 -14.47 23.74 22.72
C ILE A 416 -13.05 23.53 23.24
N ALA A 417 -12.04 23.73 22.39
CA ALA A 417 -10.64 23.65 22.77
C ALA A 417 -10.00 25.05 22.83
N SER A 418 -9.18 25.28 23.84
CA SER A 418 -8.41 26.51 23.98
C SER A 418 -7.28 26.56 22.95
N LEU A 419 -7.02 27.74 22.39
CA LEU A 419 -5.86 28.01 21.53
C LEU A 419 -4.64 28.51 22.32
N GLU A 420 -4.81 28.72 23.63
CA GLU A 420 -3.79 29.28 24.53
C GLU A 420 -3.34 28.28 25.62
N SER A 421 -4.08 27.19 25.83
CA SER A 421 -3.85 26.15 26.85
C SER A 421 -4.36 24.79 26.37
N ASP A 422 -4.08 23.72 27.13
CA ASP A 422 -4.59 22.35 26.85
C ASP A 422 -6.04 22.14 27.34
N GLU A 423 -6.79 23.21 27.59
CA GLU A 423 -8.16 23.11 28.09
C GLU A 423 -9.11 22.68 26.97
N VAL A 424 -9.91 21.65 27.25
CA VAL A 424 -11.03 21.22 26.40
C VAL A 424 -12.31 21.15 27.22
N ARG A 425 -13.39 21.71 26.69
CA ARG A 425 -14.74 21.68 27.27
C ARG A 425 -15.65 20.82 26.39
N ASP A 426 -16.35 19.90 27.02
CA ASP A 426 -17.44 19.15 26.40
C ASP A 426 -18.77 19.77 26.84
N LEU A 427 -19.46 20.42 25.90
CA LEU A 427 -20.75 21.08 26.14
C LEU A 427 -21.94 20.14 25.93
N GLY A 428 -21.70 18.84 25.77
CA GLY A 428 -22.71 17.81 25.55
C GLY A 428 -23.14 17.70 24.09
N ILE A 429 -24.24 16.97 23.85
CA ILE A 429 -24.72 16.62 22.51
C ILE A 429 -24.97 17.88 21.66
N GLY A 430 -24.36 17.95 20.49
CA GLY A 430 -24.46 19.06 19.55
C GLY A 430 -23.53 18.89 18.35
N CYS A 431 -23.91 19.48 17.22
CA CYS A 431 -23.14 19.49 15.99
C CYS A 431 -23.19 20.84 15.27
N ILE A 432 -22.23 21.07 14.37
CA ILE A 432 -22.09 22.29 13.55
C ILE A 432 -22.12 23.56 14.43
N PRO A 433 -21.09 23.77 15.28
CA PRO A 433 -21.00 24.96 16.11
C PRO A 433 -20.83 26.23 15.28
N HIS A 434 -21.41 27.33 15.76
CA HIS A 434 -21.12 28.68 15.29
C HIS A 434 -21.07 29.69 16.44
N TRP A 435 -20.01 30.48 16.51
CA TRP A 435 -19.80 31.47 17.57
C TRP A 435 -20.68 32.70 17.39
N SER A 436 -21.13 33.28 18.48
CA SER A 436 -21.67 34.63 18.50
C SER A 436 -20.54 35.66 18.36
N ALA A 437 -20.86 36.83 17.79
CA ALA A 437 -19.91 37.89 17.53
C ALA A 437 -19.13 38.40 18.77
N ASP A 438 -19.67 38.20 19.97
CA ASP A 438 -19.04 38.55 21.24
C ASP A 438 -18.20 37.43 21.86
N SER A 439 -18.04 36.29 21.17
CA SER A 439 -17.30 35.09 21.64
C SER A 439 -17.86 34.47 22.93
N ARG A 440 -19.14 34.68 23.24
CA ARG A 440 -19.77 34.15 24.48
C ARG A 440 -20.74 33.01 24.27
N ARG A 441 -21.36 32.90 23.10
CA ARG A 441 -22.41 31.92 22.85
C ARG A 441 -22.08 31.09 21.63
N ILE A 442 -22.57 29.86 21.64
CA ILE A 442 -22.51 28.92 20.53
C ILE A 442 -23.92 28.64 20.06
N ALA A 443 -24.16 28.83 18.76
CA ALA A 443 -25.31 28.27 18.06
C ALA A 443 -24.91 26.89 17.52
N TYR A 444 -25.81 25.92 17.61
CA TYR A 444 -25.52 24.54 17.19
C TYR A 444 -26.80 23.80 16.84
N SER A 445 -26.66 22.67 16.17
CA SER A 445 -27.76 21.76 15.83
C SER A 445 -27.69 20.49 16.68
N LYS A 446 -28.81 19.79 16.81
CA LYS A 446 -28.88 18.44 17.37
C LYS A 446 -29.69 17.55 16.44
N TYR A 447 -29.14 16.40 16.07
CA TYR A 447 -29.84 15.45 15.20
C TYR A 447 -31.22 15.08 15.76
N GLY A 448 -32.26 15.34 14.99
CA GLY A 448 -33.65 15.06 15.35
C GLY A 448 -34.28 15.98 16.42
N GLN A 449 -33.55 16.98 16.94
CA GLN A 449 -34.04 17.86 18.01
C GLN A 449 -34.06 19.35 17.64
N GLY A 450 -33.41 19.74 16.54
CA GLY A 450 -33.48 21.10 16.00
C GLY A 450 -32.22 21.93 16.29
N VAL A 451 -32.40 23.25 16.38
CA VAL A 451 -31.32 24.22 16.61
C VAL A 451 -31.41 24.88 17.97
N PHE A 452 -30.24 25.12 18.56
CA PHE A 452 -30.05 25.56 19.93
C PHE A 452 -29.01 26.67 20.01
N VAL A 453 -29.05 27.43 21.10
CA VAL A 453 -28.02 28.41 21.48
C VAL A 453 -27.69 28.21 22.96
N ARG A 454 -26.41 28.29 23.33
CA ARG A 454 -25.97 28.27 24.74
C ARG A 454 -24.76 29.15 24.96
N ASP A 455 -24.46 29.50 26.21
CA ASP A 455 -23.14 30.02 26.56
C ASP A 455 -22.12 28.86 26.55
N PHE A 456 -20.87 29.17 26.20
CA PHE A 456 -19.79 28.17 26.16
C PHE A 456 -19.23 27.84 27.56
N GLU A 457 -19.72 28.51 28.61
CA GLU A 457 -19.53 28.11 30.00
C GLU A 457 -20.31 26.81 30.33
N LEU A 458 -19.67 25.89 31.05
CA LEU A 458 -20.14 24.52 31.27
C LEU A 458 -21.52 24.46 31.98
N ASP A 459 -21.76 25.37 32.92
CA ASP A 459 -22.99 25.40 33.74
C ASP A 459 -24.16 26.16 33.08
N SER A 460 -24.00 26.61 31.82
CA SER A 460 -25.08 27.32 31.11
C SER A 460 -26.23 26.38 30.72
N GLU A 461 -27.46 26.85 30.91
CA GLU A 461 -28.63 26.24 30.28
C GLU A 461 -28.59 26.43 28.76
N GLU A 462 -29.19 25.47 28.03
CA GLU A 462 -29.38 25.57 26.59
C GLU A 462 -30.75 26.18 26.24
N GLU A 463 -30.75 27.05 25.23
CA GLU A 463 -31.95 27.67 24.66
C GLU A 463 -32.36 26.91 23.39
N SER A 464 -33.52 26.25 23.42
CA SER A 464 -34.11 25.65 22.20
C SER A 464 -34.69 26.74 21.31
N ILE A 465 -34.09 26.94 20.13
CA ILE A 465 -34.50 27.98 19.20
C ILE A 465 -35.61 27.47 18.31
N ASP A 466 -35.45 26.33 17.65
CA ASP A 466 -36.45 25.77 16.74
C ASP A 466 -36.28 24.26 16.56
N PRO A 467 -37.29 23.43 16.93
CA PRO A 467 -37.19 21.98 16.79
C PRO A 467 -37.17 21.49 15.33
N GLN A 468 -37.58 22.33 14.37
CA GLN A 468 -37.53 22.01 12.93
C GLN A 468 -36.30 22.59 12.23
N GLY A 469 -35.45 23.31 12.95
CA GLY A 469 -34.30 23.98 12.38
C GLY A 469 -33.09 23.08 12.21
N TRP A 470 -32.20 23.47 11.31
CA TRP A 470 -30.90 22.84 11.08
C TRP A 470 -29.87 23.89 10.65
N ALA A 471 -28.60 23.69 11.02
CA ALA A 471 -27.47 24.55 10.67
C ALA A 471 -27.72 26.02 11.02
N ILE A 472 -27.70 26.34 12.31
CA ILE A 472 -27.91 27.70 12.80
C ILE A 472 -26.60 28.48 12.82
N GLU A 473 -26.61 29.71 12.31
CA GLU A 473 -25.47 30.63 12.34
C GLU A 473 -25.89 32.00 12.86
N PHE A 474 -25.00 32.66 13.61
CA PHE A 474 -25.15 34.08 13.96
C PHE A 474 -24.78 34.97 12.77
N SER A 475 -25.48 36.09 12.61
CA SER A 475 -25.01 37.16 11.74
C SER A 475 -23.71 37.79 12.29
N PRO A 476 -22.83 38.34 11.43
CA PRO A 476 -21.59 38.98 11.87
C PRO A 476 -21.77 40.11 12.89
N ASP A 477 -22.89 40.83 12.84
CA ASP A 477 -23.25 41.87 13.83
C ASP A 477 -23.85 41.31 15.14
N GLY A 478 -24.06 39.99 15.23
CA GLY A 478 -24.65 39.29 16.36
C GLY A 478 -26.15 39.54 16.60
N ARG A 479 -26.82 40.31 15.73
CA ARG A 479 -28.21 40.75 15.94
C ARG A 479 -29.24 39.74 15.45
N LYS A 480 -28.84 38.83 14.56
CA LYS A 480 -29.72 37.84 13.95
C LYS A 480 -29.11 36.46 14.02
N THR A 481 -29.96 35.44 13.92
CA THR A 481 -29.55 34.09 13.52
C THR A 481 -30.28 33.68 12.25
N ALA A 482 -29.65 32.80 11.48
CA ALA A 482 -30.26 32.14 10.32
C ALA A 482 -30.15 30.64 10.52
N TYR A 483 -31.17 29.91 10.11
CA TYR A 483 -31.17 28.45 10.09
C TYR A 483 -32.10 27.93 9.01
N LEU A 484 -31.90 26.69 8.57
CA LEU A 484 -32.75 26.03 7.59
C LEU A 484 -33.92 25.34 8.29
N VAL A 485 -35.11 25.47 7.73
CA VAL A 485 -36.30 24.69 8.10
C VAL A 485 -36.71 23.83 6.91
N ASN A 486 -37.02 22.56 7.19
CA ASN A 486 -37.35 21.53 6.18
C ASN A 486 -36.27 21.34 5.10
N GLY A 487 -35.05 21.83 5.34
CA GLY A 487 -33.91 21.71 4.43
C GLY A 487 -33.97 22.57 3.17
N TYR A 488 -34.96 23.46 3.00
CA TYR A 488 -35.11 24.25 1.75
C TYR A 488 -35.51 25.72 1.96
N ASN A 489 -35.68 26.17 3.19
CA ASN A 489 -36.06 27.55 3.47
C ASN A 489 -35.28 28.10 4.67
N PHE A 490 -34.77 29.31 4.55
CA PHE A 490 -34.13 30.00 5.65
C PHE A 490 -35.16 30.68 6.55
N VAL A 491 -34.96 30.55 7.85
CA VAL A 491 -35.62 31.37 8.87
C VAL A 491 -34.60 32.31 9.47
N ILE A 492 -34.93 33.60 9.49
CA ILE A 492 -34.16 34.64 10.14
C ILE A 492 -34.83 34.96 11.46
N ARG A 493 -34.07 34.91 12.55
CA ARG A 493 -34.54 35.26 13.89
C ARG A 493 -33.82 36.50 14.38
N ASP A 494 -34.56 37.47 14.89
CA ASP A 494 -33.99 38.58 15.65
C ASP A 494 -33.61 38.10 17.06
N VAL A 495 -32.36 38.33 17.46
CA VAL A 495 -31.81 37.83 18.73
C VAL A 495 -32.37 38.58 19.94
N ALA A 496 -32.78 39.83 19.78
CA ALA A 496 -33.29 40.65 20.88
C ALA A 496 -34.79 40.45 21.10
N THR A 497 -35.57 40.30 20.03
CA THR A 497 -37.04 40.18 20.10
C THR A 497 -37.53 38.75 20.00
N ASN A 498 -36.68 37.81 19.59
CA ASN A 498 -37.02 36.42 19.26
C ASN A 498 -38.01 36.28 18.09
N GLU A 499 -38.28 37.36 17.37
CA GLU A 499 -39.14 37.33 16.19
C GLU A 499 -38.49 36.53 15.07
N LYS A 500 -39.24 35.59 14.50
CA LYS A 500 -38.81 34.72 13.42
C LYS A 500 -39.54 35.07 12.13
N ARG A 501 -38.84 34.97 11.01
CA ARG A 501 -39.40 35.15 9.68
C ARG A 501 -38.75 34.23 8.67
N SER A 502 -39.57 33.52 7.90
CA SER A 502 -39.07 32.73 6.77
C SER A 502 -38.74 33.64 5.58
N ILE A 503 -37.66 33.36 4.85
CA ILE A 503 -37.29 34.12 3.65
C ILE A 503 -38.32 33.87 2.54
N PHE A 504 -38.72 32.63 2.32
CA PHE A 504 -39.80 32.28 1.41
C PHE A 504 -41.07 31.95 2.17
N ALA A 505 -42.22 32.33 1.62
CA ALA A 505 -43.51 31.88 2.12
C ALA A 505 -43.62 30.34 2.02
N GLU A 506 -44.47 29.74 2.83
CA GLU A 506 -44.67 28.29 2.87
C GLU A 506 -44.98 27.74 1.47
N GLY A 507 -44.25 26.70 1.05
CA GLY A 507 -44.37 26.09 -0.27
C GLY A 507 -43.96 26.98 -1.45
N LYS A 508 -43.33 28.14 -1.20
CA LYS A 508 -42.87 29.09 -2.24
C LYS A 508 -41.34 29.16 -2.37
N SER A 509 -40.60 28.29 -1.69
CA SER A 509 -39.15 28.21 -1.91
C SER A 509 -38.88 27.79 -3.36
N PRO A 510 -37.98 28.49 -4.08
CA PRO A 510 -37.54 28.06 -5.40
C PRO A 510 -36.56 26.87 -5.31
N TYR A 511 -36.21 26.42 -4.10
CA TYR A 511 -35.30 25.31 -3.84
C TYR A 511 -36.06 24.10 -3.28
N ARG A 512 -35.62 22.90 -3.67
CA ARG A 512 -36.07 21.63 -3.07
C ARG A 512 -35.17 21.20 -1.91
N SER A 513 -33.92 21.65 -1.92
CA SER A 513 -32.98 21.51 -0.81
C SER A 513 -31.89 22.59 -0.91
N ILE A 514 -31.35 22.97 0.24
CA ILE A 514 -30.23 23.88 0.41
C ILE A 514 -29.18 23.16 1.27
N GLU A 515 -27.92 23.23 0.86
CA GLU A 515 -26.81 22.67 1.62
C GLU A 515 -26.64 23.42 2.95
N HIS A 516 -26.22 22.72 4.00
CA HIS A 516 -26.13 23.27 5.36
C HIS A 516 -25.04 24.34 5.53
N ASN A 517 -24.00 24.35 4.68
CA ASN A 517 -22.88 25.31 4.74
C ASN A 517 -23.20 26.59 3.97
N PHE A 518 -24.07 27.44 4.52
CA PHE A 518 -24.28 28.78 4.01
C PHE A 518 -23.31 29.77 4.66
N ALA A 519 -23.35 31.03 4.24
CA ALA A 519 -22.53 32.06 4.86
C ALA A 519 -23.23 33.42 4.81
N TRP A 520 -23.14 34.16 5.91
CA TRP A 520 -23.56 35.55 5.96
C TRP A 520 -22.62 36.48 5.20
N SER A 521 -23.17 37.52 4.57
CA SER A 521 -22.36 38.63 4.10
C SER A 521 -21.81 39.45 5.28
N PRO A 522 -20.61 40.06 5.16
CA PRO A 522 -19.99 40.81 6.26
C PRO A 522 -20.85 41.95 6.82
N ASP A 523 -21.72 42.54 5.99
CA ASP A 523 -22.67 43.58 6.39
C ASP A 523 -23.94 43.04 7.09
N SER A 524 -24.04 41.73 7.32
CA SER A 524 -25.18 41.05 7.95
C SER A 524 -26.52 41.19 7.19
N GLN A 525 -26.48 41.50 5.88
CA GLN A 525 -27.69 41.75 5.08
C GLN A 525 -28.08 40.60 4.15
N ARG A 526 -27.15 39.73 3.76
CA ARG A 526 -27.39 38.66 2.80
C ARG A 526 -26.84 37.33 3.28
N ILE A 527 -27.35 36.25 2.70
CA ILE A 527 -26.85 34.89 2.88
C ILE A 527 -26.51 34.32 1.50
N CYS A 528 -25.32 33.74 1.37
CA CYS A 528 -24.87 32.96 0.22
C CYS A 528 -25.01 31.47 0.54
N PHE A 529 -25.48 30.66 -0.40
CA PHE A 529 -25.67 29.23 -0.18
C PHE A 529 -25.62 28.45 -1.49
N LYS A 530 -25.37 27.14 -1.38
CA LYS A 530 -25.53 26.20 -2.51
C LYS A 530 -26.93 25.59 -2.46
N GLY A 531 -27.72 25.82 -3.49
CA GLY A 531 -29.13 25.42 -3.55
C GLY A 531 -29.42 24.47 -4.72
N HIS A 532 -30.26 23.46 -4.48
CA HIS A 532 -30.85 22.62 -5.51
C HIS A 532 -32.20 23.20 -5.88
N ARG A 533 -32.33 23.70 -7.12
CA ARG A 533 -33.59 24.33 -7.55
C ARG A 533 -34.72 23.30 -7.61
N ALA A 534 -35.95 23.74 -7.35
CA ALA A 534 -37.15 22.93 -7.54
C ALA A 534 -37.30 22.48 -9.00
N VAL A 535 -36.92 23.36 -9.93
CA VAL A 535 -36.82 23.09 -11.37
C VAL A 535 -35.43 23.52 -11.85
N GLY A 536 -34.66 22.58 -12.42
CA GLY A 536 -33.30 22.82 -12.90
C GLY A 536 -32.21 22.14 -12.06
N GLY A 537 -30.97 22.63 -12.23
CA GLY A 537 -29.76 22.11 -11.59
C GLY A 537 -29.42 22.75 -10.24
N ILE A 538 -28.15 22.69 -9.89
CA ILE A 538 -27.56 23.27 -8.67
C ILE A 538 -27.06 24.68 -9.00
N GLU A 539 -27.22 25.62 -8.08
CA GLU A 539 -26.66 26.97 -8.19
C GLU A 539 -26.08 27.46 -6.86
N VAL A 540 -25.28 28.52 -6.94
CA VAL A 540 -24.94 29.37 -5.78
C VAL A 540 -25.95 30.52 -5.75
N GLY A 541 -26.77 30.55 -4.71
CA GLY A 541 -27.83 31.54 -4.51
C GLY A 541 -27.46 32.59 -3.48
N PHE A 542 -28.09 33.76 -3.59
CA PHE A 542 -28.01 34.83 -2.61
C PHE A 542 -29.43 35.26 -2.21
N VAL A 543 -29.67 35.46 -0.92
CA VAL A 543 -30.97 35.95 -0.41
C VAL A 543 -30.76 37.11 0.54
N ASN A 544 -31.67 38.09 0.50
CA ASN A 544 -31.68 39.19 1.44
C ASN A 544 -32.38 38.79 2.75
N THR A 545 -31.73 39.10 3.86
CA THR A 545 -32.17 38.81 5.22
C THR A 545 -33.39 39.64 5.64
N THR A 546 -33.72 40.72 4.91
CA THR A 546 -34.97 41.49 5.06
C THR A 546 -36.10 41.04 4.14
N GLY A 547 -35.85 40.06 3.26
CA GLY A 547 -36.82 39.55 2.30
C GLY A 547 -36.81 40.38 1.01
N GLY A 548 -37.02 39.69 -0.10
CA GLY A 548 -36.92 40.22 -1.46
C GLY A 548 -36.55 39.08 -2.39
N VAL A 549 -37.17 39.03 -3.58
CA VAL A 549 -36.76 38.07 -4.63
C VAL A 549 -35.30 38.37 -4.99
N PRO A 550 -34.44 37.33 -5.17
CA PRO A 550 -33.03 37.48 -5.53
C PRO A 550 -32.77 38.40 -6.73
#